data_AF-A0A0J9XGH4-F1
#
_entry.id   AF-A0A0J9XGH4-F1
#
_cell.length_a   1.000
_cell.length_b   1.000
_cell.length_c   1.000
_cell.angle_alpha   90.00
_cell.angle_beta   90.00
_cell.angle_gamma   90.00
#
_symmetry.space_group_name_H-M   'P 1'
#
loop_
_entity.id
_entity.type
_entity.pdbx_description
1 polymer ?
#
loop_
_entity_poly.entity_id
_entity_poly.type
_entity_poly.pdbx_seq_one_letter_code
_entity_poly.pdbx_strand_id
1 'polypeptide(L)'
;MFVQKVLDTRPQIASFLASPKWTSQQLLKPASLSESTTPSDDLDTSPALVAKLLKQSGLTASASTTDAIIKDLRSQLVFVNHICEVDTSNYTPLVRLGDNKCRVKVTIADLVNANENAPTKPAEWKPVDLASEKNGPFYVLKEGLKRD
;
A
#
# COMPACT_ATOMS: atom_id res chain seq x y z
N MET A 1 -27.39 10.31 -0.01
CA MET A 1 -28.23 10.78 -1.14
C MET A 1 -27.59 12.06 -1.67
N PHE A 2 -26.75 11.98 -2.70
CA PHE A 2 -26.14 13.19 -3.28
C PHE A 2 -27.15 13.80 -4.24
N VAL A 3 -27.60 15.02 -3.94
CA VAL A 3 -28.53 15.74 -4.81
C VAL A 3 -27.72 16.33 -5.96
N GLN A 4 -27.80 15.70 -7.13
CA GLN A 4 -27.14 16.18 -8.34
C GLN A 4 -27.98 17.31 -8.93
N LYS A 5 -27.60 18.56 -8.64
CA LYS A 5 -28.23 19.73 -9.27
C LYS A 5 -27.75 19.81 -10.72
N VAL A 6 -28.64 19.55 -11.67
CA VAL A 6 -28.34 19.67 -13.11
C VAL A 6 -28.19 21.16 -13.45
N LEU A 7 -27.11 21.50 -14.16
CA LEU A 7 -26.80 22.86 -14.61
C LEU A 7 -26.84 22.88 -16.14
N ASP A 8 -27.90 23.43 -16.73
CA ASP A 8 -28.17 23.32 -18.17
C ASP A 8 -27.51 24.42 -19.00
N THR A 9 -27.14 25.56 -18.38
CA THR A 9 -26.64 26.73 -19.11
C THR A 9 -25.23 27.13 -18.68
N ARG A 10 -24.40 27.55 -19.65
CA ARG A 10 -23.03 28.05 -19.43
C ARG A 10 -22.92 29.15 -18.36
N PRO A 11 -23.82 30.15 -18.29
CA PRO A 11 -23.78 31.15 -17.21
C PRO A 11 -24.07 30.57 -15.81
N GLN A 12 -24.93 29.55 -15.71
CA GLN A 12 -25.18 28.85 -14.43
C GLN A 12 -23.96 28.04 -13.96
N ILE A 13 -23.20 27.48 -14.90
CA ILE A 13 -21.94 26.79 -14.57
C ILE A 13 -20.90 27.80 -14.07
N ALA A 14 -20.75 28.95 -14.74
CA ALA A 14 -19.79 29.98 -14.34
C ALA A 14 -20.08 30.55 -12.95
N SER A 15 -21.35 30.80 -12.62
CA SER A 15 -21.73 31.27 -11.28
C SER A 15 -21.53 30.19 -10.20
N PHE A 16 -21.77 28.91 -10.54
CA PHE A 16 -21.49 27.81 -9.62
C PHE A 16 -19.99 27.62 -9.36
N LEU A 17 -19.14 27.76 -10.38
CA LEU A 17 -17.68 27.70 -10.24
C LEU A 17 -17.10 28.91 -9.52
N ALA A 18 -17.74 30.07 -9.62
CA ALA A 18 -17.36 31.28 -8.89
C ALA A 18 -17.74 31.24 -7.41
N SER A 19 -18.52 30.24 -6.97
CA SER A 19 -18.84 30.09 -5.55
C SER A 19 -17.58 29.82 -4.73
N PRO A 20 -17.35 30.54 -3.62
CA PRO A 20 -16.18 30.32 -2.79
C PRO A 20 -16.30 28.95 -2.13
N LYS A 21 -15.51 28.00 -2.62
CA LYS A 21 -15.37 26.66 -2.06
C LYS A 21 -13.91 26.43 -1.71
N TRP A 22 -13.69 25.60 -0.70
CA TRP A 22 -12.35 25.14 -0.42
C TRP A 22 -11.78 24.39 -1.61
N THR A 23 -10.56 24.74 -1.99
CA THR A 23 -9.78 23.95 -2.93
C THR A 23 -9.21 22.72 -2.21
N SER A 24 -9.01 21.63 -2.94
CA SER A 24 -8.39 20.42 -2.38
C SER A 24 -7.00 20.71 -1.80
N GLN A 25 -6.27 21.69 -2.35
CA GLN A 25 -4.97 22.14 -1.85
C GLN A 25 -5.05 22.93 -0.53
N GLN A 26 -6.16 23.63 -0.27
CA GLN A 26 -6.41 24.29 1.01
C GLN A 26 -6.83 23.31 2.10
N LEU A 27 -7.53 22.23 1.70
CA LEU A 27 -7.97 21.17 2.59
C LEU A 27 -6.82 20.23 2.95
N LEU A 28 -6.03 19.85 1.95
CA LEU A 28 -4.80 19.08 2.07
C LEU A 28 -3.64 20.05 1.99
N LYS A 29 -3.47 20.91 3.00
CA LYS A 29 -2.32 21.82 3.04
C LYS A 29 -1.07 20.96 2.88
N PRO A 30 -0.25 21.15 1.83
CA PRO A 30 1.07 20.54 1.81
C PRO A 30 1.76 21.07 3.05
N ALA A 31 2.29 20.19 3.89
CA ALA A 31 3.07 20.58 5.04
C ALA A 31 4.20 21.50 4.54
N SER A 32 4.00 22.81 4.65
CA SER A 32 5.08 23.77 4.51
C SER A 32 6.03 23.41 5.63
N LEU A 33 7.20 22.89 5.28
CA LEU A 33 8.30 22.51 6.17
C LEU A 33 8.82 23.67 7.06
N SER A 34 8.05 24.77 7.21
CA SER A 34 8.48 26.03 7.82
C SER A 34 7.42 26.73 8.67
N GLU A 35 6.18 26.23 8.78
CA GLU A 35 5.21 26.78 9.75
C GLU A 35 4.98 25.77 10.88
N SER A 36 5.87 25.89 11.86
CA SER A 36 5.73 25.36 13.21
C SER A 36 4.46 25.93 13.85
N THR A 37 3.42 25.13 13.91
CA THR A 37 2.48 25.14 15.04
C THR A 37 2.03 23.70 15.25
N THR A 38 2.69 23.05 16.21
CA THR A 38 2.52 21.66 16.69
C THR A 38 1.09 21.11 16.54
N PRO A 39 0.92 19.86 16.05
CA PRO A 39 1.28 18.71 16.89
C PRO A 39 1.95 17.55 16.12
N SER A 40 3.16 17.17 16.56
CA SER A 40 3.75 15.81 16.56
C SER A 40 5.26 15.87 16.35
N ASP A 41 6.00 16.15 17.41
CA ASP A 41 7.34 15.57 17.61
C ASP A 41 7.28 14.02 17.72
N ASP A 42 6.08 13.42 17.62
CA ASP A 42 5.79 12.00 17.86
C ASP A 42 5.80 11.10 16.60
N LEU A 43 6.01 11.63 15.39
CA LEU A 43 6.29 10.76 14.24
C LEU A 43 7.75 10.33 14.31
N ASP A 44 8.03 9.38 15.22
CA ASP A 44 9.33 8.76 15.49
C ASP A 44 9.85 7.99 14.26
N THR A 45 10.16 8.74 13.21
CA THR A 45 10.87 8.33 12.00
C THR A 45 12.36 8.37 12.30
N SER A 46 12.75 7.71 13.38
CA SER A 46 14.14 7.51 13.74
C SER A 46 14.84 6.71 12.63
N PRO A 47 16.12 7.01 12.33
CA PRO A 47 16.90 6.23 11.37
C PRO A 47 16.96 4.73 11.74
N ALA A 48 16.82 4.38 13.02
CA ALA A 48 16.72 3.00 13.47
C ALA A 48 15.44 2.30 12.98
N LEU A 49 14.32 3.02 12.94
CA LEU A 49 13.05 2.50 12.40
C LEU A 49 13.15 2.29 10.90
N VAL A 50 13.76 3.23 10.17
CA VAL A 50 13.98 3.08 8.72
C VAL A 50 14.92 1.90 8.43
N ALA A 51 15.99 1.71 9.20
CA ALA A 51 16.86 0.53 9.07
C ALA A 51 16.08 -0.78 9.31
N LYS A 52 15.17 -0.81 10.28
CA LYS A 52 14.30 -1.97 10.53
C LYS A 52 13.33 -2.22 9.38
N LEU A 53 12.70 -1.17 8.84
CA LEU A 53 11.81 -1.26 7.67
C LEU A 53 12.57 -1.79 6.45
N LEU A 54 13.76 -1.26 6.16
CA LEU A 54 14.60 -1.73 5.06
C LEU A 54 14.93 -3.23 5.21
N LYS A 55 15.28 -3.67 6.42
CA LYS A 55 15.51 -5.09 6.72
C LYS A 55 14.25 -5.94 6.49
N GLN A 56 13.07 -5.46 6.89
CA GLN A 56 11.80 -6.18 6.70
C GLN A 56 11.38 -6.23 5.22
N SER A 57 11.69 -5.19 4.45
CA SER A 57 11.44 -5.12 3.01
C SER A 57 12.45 -5.92 2.17
N GLY A 58 13.50 -6.48 2.80
CA GLY A 58 14.58 -7.16 2.08
C GLY A 58 15.44 -6.23 1.23
N LEU A 59 15.48 -4.93 1.56
CA LEU A 59 16.21 -3.90 0.83
C LEU A 59 17.49 -3.49 1.56
N THR A 60 18.51 -3.12 0.79
CA THR A 60 19.73 -2.49 1.30
C THR A 60 19.78 -1.03 0.85
N ALA A 61 20.19 -0.12 1.74
CA ALA A 61 20.32 1.30 1.41
C ALA A 61 21.68 1.85 1.87
N SER A 62 22.25 2.74 1.07
CA SER A 62 23.40 3.55 1.46
C SER A 62 22.96 4.70 2.37
N ALA A 63 23.86 5.16 3.25
CA ALA A 63 23.57 6.23 4.22
C ALA A 63 23.00 7.51 3.58
N SER A 64 23.48 7.90 2.39
CA SER A 64 22.99 9.06 1.63
C SER A 64 21.54 8.92 1.14
N THR A 65 21.10 7.68 0.86
CA THR A 65 19.75 7.38 0.40
C THR A 65 18.79 7.31 1.58
N THR A 66 19.27 6.91 2.76
CA THR A 66 18.47 6.81 3.98
C THR A 66 17.85 8.15 4.37
N ASP A 67 18.57 9.26 4.25
CA ASP A 67 18.04 10.59 4.60
C ASP A 67 16.91 11.03 3.64
N ALA A 68 17.04 10.74 2.34
CA ALA A 68 15.98 10.98 1.37
C ALA A 68 14.74 10.12 1.68
N ILE A 69 14.95 8.85 2.00
CA ILE A 69 13.88 7.92 2.40
C ILE A 69 13.16 8.42 3.65
N ILE A 70 13.89 8.91 4.66
CA ILE A 70 13.30 9.47 5.88
C ILE A 70 12.40 10.66 5.55
N LYS A 71 12.87 11.57 4.69
CA LYS A 71 12.09 12.75 4.26
C LYS A 71 10.81 12.33 3.54
N ASP A 72 10.91 11.39 2.60
CA ASP A 72 9.76 10.89 1.84
C ASP A 72 8.77 10.16 2.75
N LEU A 73 9.25 9.33 3.67
CA LEU A 73 8.43 8.62 4.64
C LEU A 73 7.67 9.59 5.55
N ARG A 74 8.30 10.67 6.02
CA ARG A 74 7.62 11.72 6.80
C ARG A 74 6.50 12.37 6.00
N SER A 75 6.76 12.72 4.75
CA SER A 75 5.72 13.32 3.88
C SER A 75 4.55 12.37 3.67
N GLN A 76 4.81 11.07 3.49
CA GLN A 76 3.77 10.06 3.34
C GLN A 76 2.96 9.88 4.63
N LEU A 77 3.61 9.86 5.80
CA LEU A 77 2.94 9.69 7.09
C LEU A 77 2.04 10.87 7.45
N VAL A 78 2.47 12.10 7.17
CA VAL A 78 1.61 13.29 7.35
C VAL A 78 0.34 13.16 6.51
N PHE A 79 0.47 12.75 5.26
CA PHE A 79 -0.69 12.54 4.39
C PHE A 79 -1.62 11.44 4.92
N VAL A 80 -1.07 10.31 5.37
CA VAL A 80 -1.86 9.20 5.93
C VAL A 80 -2.56 9.60 7.22
N ASN A 81 -1.91 10.37 8.10
CA ASN A 81 -2.53 10.85 9.33
C ASN A 81 -3.77 11.71 9.05
N HIS A 82 -3.75 12.56 8.01
CA HIS A 82 -4.95 13.30 7.59
C HIS A 82 -6.10 12.39 7.12
N ILE A 83 -5.81 11.21 6.59
CA ILE A 83 -6.85 10.22 6.24
C ILE A 83 -7.44 9.60 7.52
N CYS A 84 -6.60 9.35 8.53
CA CYS A 84 -7.04 8.78 9.80
C CYS A 84 -7.96 9.72 10.61
N GLU A 85 -7.91 11.04 10.37
CA GLU A 85 -8.81 12.02 10.99
C GLU A 85 -10.27 11.91 10.48
N VAL A 86 -10.50 11.20 9.37
CA VAL A 86 -11.84 11.02 8.82
C VAL A 86 -12.63 10.00 9.65
N ASP A 87 -13.82 10.37 10.13
CA ASP A 87 -14.68 9.47 10.91
C ASP A 87 -15.12 8.25 10.07
N THR A 88 -14.63 7.07 10.45
CA THR A 88 -14.97 5.78 9.83
C THR A 88 -15.98 4.94 10.63
N SER A 89 -16.60 5.48 11.69
CA SER A 89 -17.37 4.70 12.67
C SER A 89 -18.51 3.84 12.06
N ASN A 90 -19.06 4.26 10.93
CA ASN A 90 -20.19 3.59 10.27
C ASN A 90 -19.81 2.80 9.00
N TYR A 91 -18.52 2.67 8.69
CA TYR A 91 -18.05 2.03 7.46
C TYR A 91 -17.36 0.70 7.74
N THR A 92 -17.68 -0.32 6.95
CA THR A 92 -16.96 -1.60 6.96
C THR A 92 -15.77 -1.51 6.00
N PRO A 93 -14.55 -1.92 6.41
CA PRO A 93 -13.39 -1.86 5.53
C PRO A 93 -13.58 -2.77 4.32
N LEU A 94 -13.24 -2.24 3.15
CA LEU A 94 -13.29 -2.98 1.89
C LEU A 94 -12.07 -3.91 1.79
N VAL A 95 -12.29 -5.21 1.96
CA VAL A 95 -11.20 -6.21 1.91
C VAL A 95 -10.83 -6.60 0.47
N ARG A 96 -11.79 -6.56 -0.45
CA ARG A 96 -11.58 -6.94 -1.86
C ARG A 96 -12.58 -6.23 -2.76
N LEU A 97 -12.13 -5.85 -3.95
CA LEU A 97 -12.98 -5.39 -5.04
C LEU A 97 -13.63 -6.61 -5.72
N GLY A 98 -14.95 -6.75 -5.60
CA GLY A 98 -15.72 -7.82 -6.26
C GLY A 98 -17.05 -8.11 -5.59
N ASP A 99 -18.01 -8.61 -6.37
CA ASP A 99 -19.35 -8.92 -5.86
C ASP A 99 -19.32 -10.05 -4.83
N ASN A 100 -20.06 -9.88 -3.74
CA ASN A 100 -20.21 -10.88 -2.68
C ASN A 100 -20.77 -12.23 -3.17
N LYS A 101 -21.34 -12.27 -4.38
CA LYS A 101 -21.86 -13.49 -5.03
C LYS A 101 -20.75 -14.36 -5.63
N CYS A 102 -19.59 -13.78 -5.93
CA CYS A 102 -18.40 -14.49 -6.41
C CYS A 102 -17.41 -14.78 -5.26
N ARG A 103 -17.94 -14.95 -4.04
CA ARG A 103 -17.16 -15.47 -2.92
C ARG A 103 -17.01 -16.98 -3.10
N VAL A 104 -16.00 -17.40 -3.86
CA VAL A 104 -15.55 -18.80 -3.82
C VAL A 104 -14.97 -19.02 -2.43
N LYS A 105 -15.80 -19.47 -1.49
CA LYS A 105 -15.34 -19.96 -0.20
C LYS A 105 -14.71 -21.32 -0.46
N VAL A 106 -13.40 -21.34 -0.67
CA VAL A 106 -12.65 -22.60 -0.74
C VAL A 106 -12.67 -23.22 0.65
N THR A 107 -13.42 -24.30 0.82
CA THR A 107 -13.41 -25.07 2.06
C THR A 107 -12.32 -26.13 2.01
N ILE A 108 -11.93 -26.66 3.17
CA ILE A 108 -10.97 -27.76 3.26
C ILE A 108 -11.50 -29.00 2.52
N ALA A 109 -12.83 -29.23 2.54
CA ALA A 109 -13.46 -30.32 1.81
C ALA A 109 -13.28 -30.16 0.28
N ASP A 110 -13.40 -28.94 -0.24
CA ASP A 110 -13.17 -28.67 -1.67
C ASP A 110 -11.72 -28.98 -2.08
N LEU A 111 -10.75 -28.70 -1.20
CA LEU A 111 -9.33 -29.00 -1.45
C LEU A 111 -9.06 -30.51 -1.46
N VAL A 112 -9.71 -31.27 -0.59
CA VAL A 112 -9.59 -32.74 -0.55
C VAL A 112 -10.21 -33.34 -1.81
N ASN A 113 -11.42 -32.91 -2.18
CA ASN A 113 -12.10 -33.38 -3.39
C ASN A 113 -11.34 -33.00 -4.67
N ALA A 114 -10.67 -31.84 -4.69
CA ALA A 114 -9.83 -31.43 -5.82
C ALA A 114 -8.57 -32.31 -5.96
N ASN A 115 -8.01 -32.82 -4.86
CA ASN A 115 -6.88 -33.73 -4.89
C ASN A 115 -7.27 -35.11 -5.47
N GLU A 116 -8.47 -35.60 -5.14
CA GLU A 116 -9.00 -36.86 -5.69
C GLU A 116 -9.28 -36.77 -7.21
N ASN A 117 -9.63 -35.58 -7.69
CA ASN A 117 -9.90 -35.31 -9.11
C ASN A 117 -8.71 -34.69 -9.86
N ALA A 118 -7.54 -34.61 -9.23
CA ALA A 118 -6.35 -34.05 -9.88
C ALA A 118 -5.88 -34.96 -11.03
N PRO A 119 -5.39 -34.41 -12.16
CA PRO A 119 -4.83 -35.21 -13.24
C PRO A 119 -3.70 -36.10 -12.70
N THR A 120 -3.83 -37.41 -12.94
CA THR A 120 -2.94 -38.49 -12.45
C THR A 120 -1.50 -38.40 -12.93
N LYS A 121 -1.20 -37.52 -13.88
CA LYS A 121 0.16 -37.16 -14.26
C LYS A 121 0.38 -35.70 -13.90
N PRO A 122 1.20 -35.39 -12.87
CA PRO A 122 1.69 -34.04 -12.73
C PRO A 122 2.39 -33.68 -14.05
N ALA A 123 2.12 -32.49 -14.57
CA ALA A 123 2.87 -31.95 -15.69
C ALA A 123 4.38 -32.13 -15.42
N GLU A 124 5.19 -32.33 -16.46
CA GLU A 124 6.66 -32.42 -16.38
C GLU A 124 7.28 -31.06 -15.97
N TRP A 125 6.75 -30.46 -14.91
CA TRP A 125 7.22 -29.22 -14.36
C TRP A 125 8.40 -29.53 -13.45
N LYS A 126 9.55 -28.95 -13.79
CA LYS A 126 10.74 -28.96 -12.96
C LYS A 126 10.79 -27.63 -12.22
N PRO A 127 10.61 -27.62 -10.88
CA PRO A 127 10.54 -26.38 -10.10
C PRO A 127 11.77 -25.47 -10.28
N VAL A 128 12.94 -26.06 -10.49
CA VAL A 128 14.23 -25.37 -10.55
C VAL A 128 14.58 -24.78 -11.92
N ASP A 129 13.78 -24.98 -12.96
CA ASP A 129 14.15 -24.56 -14.32
C ASP A 129 14.12 -23.05 -14.54
N LEU A 130 13.34 -22.33 -13.71
CA LEU A 130 13.29 -20.86 -13.73
C LEU A 130 14.28 -20.19 -12.78
N ALA A 131 15.04 -20.97 -12.00
CA ALA A 131 15.99 -20.42 -11.04
C ALA A 131 17.25 -19.89 -11.76
N SER A 132 17.71 -18.70 -11.36
CA SER A 132 18.97 -18.14 -11.86
C SER A 132 20.19 -18.95 -11.44
N GLU A 133 20.15 -19.57 -10.25
CA GLU A 133 21.20 -20.43 -9.72
C GLU A 133 20.58 -21.72 -9.14
N LYS A 134 21.16 -22.86 -9.51
CA LYS A 134 20.70 -24.18 -9.04
C LYS A 134 21.87 -25.14 -8.84
N ASN A 135 21.70 -26.05 -7.89
CA ASN A 135 22.61 -27.17 -7.66
C ASN A 135 21.79 -28.46 -7.66
N GLY A 136 21.79 -29.15 -8.80
CA GLY A 136 20.93 -30.31 -9.02
C GLY A 136 19.45 -29.95 -8.83
N PRO A 137 18.71 -30.64 -7.94
CA PRO A 137 17.30 -30.37 -7.67
C PRO A 137 17.06 -29.26 -6.63
N PHE A 138 18.10 -28.55 -6.17
CA PHE A 138 17.99 -27.55 -5.10
C PHE A 138 18.22 -26.12 -5.60
N TYR A 139 17.48 -25.17 -5.01
CA TYR A 139 17.79 -23.74 -5.13
C TYR A 139 19.04 -23.40 -4.34
N VAL A 140 19.90 -22.56 -4.89
CA VAL A 140 21.15 -22.14 -4.23
C VAL A 140 20.92 -20.76 -3.61
N LEU A 141 21.16 -20.66 -2.30
CA LEU A 141 21.26 -19.40 -1.60
C LEU A 141 22.74 -19.13 -1.31
N LYS A 142 23.25 -18.00 -1.79
CA LYS A 142 24.60 -17.54 -1.40
C LYS A 142 24.52 -17.03 0.02
N GLU A 143 25.01 -17.82 0.97
CA GLU A 143 25.16 -17.36 2.35
C GLU A 143 26.20 -16.23 2.40
N GLY A 144 25.71 -14.99 2.44
CA GLY A 144 26.50 -13.81 2.75
C GLY A 144 26.76 -13.67 4.25
N LEU A 145 27.10 -14.76 4.96
CA LEU A 145 27.56 -14.65 6.35
C LEU A 145 28.90 -13.91 6.34
N LYS A 146 28.85 -12.58 6.49
CA LYS A 146 29.95 -11.87 7.14
C LYS A 146 30.08 -12.51 8.52
N ARG A 147 31.14 -13.31 8.71
CA ARG A 147 31.69 -13.53 10.05
C ARG A 147 32.12 -12.14 10.54
N ASP A 148 31.59 -11.76 11.70
CA ASP A 148 32.07 -10.59 12.45
C ASP A 148 33.58 -10.67 12.69
#